data_AF-E2AJI2-F1
#
_entry.id   AF-E2AJI2-F1
#
_cell.length_a   1.000
_cell.length_b   1.000
_cell.length_c   1.000
_cell.angle_alpha   90.00
_cell.angle_beta   90.00
_cell.angle_gamma   90.00
#
_symmetry.space_group_name_H-M   'P 1'
#
loop_
_entity.id
_entity.type
_entity.pdbx_description
1 polymer ?
#
loop_
_entity_poly.entity_id
_entity_poly.type
_entity_poly.pdbx_seq_one_letter_code
_entity_poly.pdbx_strand_id
1 'polypeptide(L)'
;MDLRISILLLALLLLAECEDTTVKDTTVDSNEITIENSTLESSILCSVCSCTDGYVNCSNKGLENHFEDRQWLNVTAKEISFEHNRLVHITPFPKIIVGKIILRKNQISTIDRHAFKELVNLTELDLSNNQITSQQLRPHIFEGHFKPEAYEPLPLKILNLSNNILHSLHQSIFEHIADLEVLNLSGNPFGVLDYPTSIAISSLSYLRELDISYCMLKELPNLQFHNAKYLKRLNLAGNEFTVVPRSLEEAEVLEYLSLDNNPIGVIDGANAFPNLTKLRELSLRDMSSLTMIGNDGLSKLIGLEDLRVKNCKKLEVIEEYAIAITTKNGMFWPPLKKLDLSSNALRYLPMLFLDRWDRLEELHLLHNRWSCDCQNQYLIGTILPEYAANRKATAEVGQLTCSAPPEHAGKKLASLAERHLRCLDLYDARPEKDAAVLVGMLIGLLIAIPVGMTLFAFWRRGLFFCGSQSPASFSRAFYKRASNDDDI
;
A
#
# COMPACT_ATOMS: atom_id res chain seq x y z
N MET A 1 -17.41 4.49 69.06
CA MET A 1 -16.72 4.15 70.32
C MET A 1 -15.24 4.42 70.07
N ASP A 2 -14.72 5.65 70.09
CA ASP A 2 -14.83 6.73 71.09
C ASP A 2 -14.49 6.30 72.51
N LEU A 3 -13.27 6.63 72.97
CA LEU A 3 -12.92 7.61 74.05
C LEU A 3 -11.43 7.40 74.44
N ARG A 4 -10.51 8.36 74.15
CA ARG A 4 -10.00 9.48 74.99
C ARG A 4 -9.30 9.04 76.29
N ILE A 5 -8.09 9.56 76.56
CA ILE A 5 -7.73 10.70 77.47
C ILE A 5 -6.25 11.05 77.15
N SER A 6 -5.79 12.24 76.73
CA SER A 6 -5.82 13.65 77.22
C SER A 6 -4.75 14.02 78.26
N ILE A 7 -4.24 15.27 78.17
CA ILE A 7 -3.30 16.11 79.01
C ILE A 7 -2.03 16.53 78.20
N LEU A 8 -1.91 17.72 77.54
CA LEU A 8 -1.62 19.13 77.98
C LEU A 8 -0.42 19.23 78.97
N LEU A 9 0.58 20.11 78.92
CA LEU A 9 0.67 21.58 78.73
C LEU A 9 2.18 21.98 78.93
N LEU A 10 2.83 22.82 78.10
CA LEU A 10 3.42 24.18 78.36
C LEU A 10 4.61 24.32 77.36
N ALA A 11 4.83 25.32 76.50
CA ALA A 11 4.69 26.80 76.47
C ALA A 11 5.92 27.59 77.00
N LEU A 12 6.29 28.63 76.22
CA LEU A 12 7.17 29.80 76.48
C LEU A 12 8.66 29.61 76.12
N LEU A 13 9.41 30.55 75.52
CA LEU A 13 9.32 32.00 75.22
C LEU A 13 10.56 32.32 74.33
N LEU A 14 10.54 33.13 73.27
CA LEU A 14 10.73 34.59 73.31
C LEU A 14 10.49 35.20 71.91
N LEU A 15 9.57 36.16 71.85
CA LEU A 15 9.46 37.22 70.86
C LEU A 15 10.30 38.42 71.34
N ALA A 16 10.84 39.20 70.39
CA ALA A 16 11.33 40.55 70.65
C ALA A 16 10.86 41.48 69.53
N GLU A 17 10.02 42.44 69.90
CA GLU A 17 9.65 43.64 69.15
C GLU A 17 9.90 44.85 70.08
N CYS A 18 10.52 45.91 69.56
CA CYS A 18 9.97 47.27 69.49
C CYS A 18 11.04 48.35 69.22
N GLU A 19 10.83 49.06 68.11
CA GLU A 19 10.89 50.51 67.83
C GLU A 19 11.71 51.52 68.68
N ASP A 20 12.57 52.23 67.92
CA ASP A 20 12.56 53.68 67.59
C ASP A 20 13.07 54.75 68.58
N THR A 21 14.00 55.59 68.07
CA THR A 21 14.25 56.97 68.54
C THR A 21 14.83 57.86 67.42
N THR A 22 14.40 59.11 67.48
CA THR A 22 14.28 60.17 66.45
C THR A 22 15.49 61.10 66.19
N VAL A 23 15.66 61.51 64.91
CA VAL A 23 15.74 62.90 64.34
C VAL A 23 17.05 63.76 64.42
N LYS A 24 17.63 64.14 63.25
CA LYS A 24 17.65 65.52 62.64
C LYS A 24 18.46 65.66 61.31
N ASP A 25 17.74 66.13 60.29
CA ASP A 25 18.02 66.99 59.11
C ASP A 25 19.44 67.19 58.51
N THR A 26 19.54 67.03 57.19
CA THR A 26 19.79 68.14 56.22
C THR A 26 19.58 67.72 54.74
N THR A 27 18.48 68.22 54.16
CA THR A 27 18.21 68.76 52.80
C THR A 27 18.94 68.27 51.52
N VAL A 28 18.08 67.86 50.56
CA VAL A 28 18.01 68.20 49.11
C VAL A 28 18.98 67.50 48.15
N ASP A 29 18.47 66.57 47.32
CA ASP A 29 17.99 66.94 45.97
C ASP A 29 17.10 65.85 45.36
N SER A 30 16.01 66.29 44.73
CA SER A 30 15.01 65.47 44.07
C SER A 30 15.44 65.11 42.66
N ASN A 31 15.49 63.82 42.33
CA ASN A 31 15.32 63.36 40.96
C ASN A 31 14.43 62.12 40.94
N GLU A 32 13.32 62.27 40.24
CA GLU A 32 12.32 61.25 39.92
C GLU A 32 13.00 60.02 39.30
N ILE A 33 12.87 58.87 39.96
CA ILE A 33 13.10 57.58 39.33
C ILE A 33 11.77 57.18 38.70
N THR A 34 11.66 57.43 37.39
CA THR A 34 10.63 56.82 36.56
C THR A 34 10.75 55.31 36.64
N ILE A 35 9.72 54.70 37.24
CA ILE A 35 9.40 53.29 37.13
C ILE A 35 9.01 53.05 35.67
N GLU A 36 9.93 52.54 34.86
CA GLU A 36 9.59 51.92 33.58
C GLU A 36 9.88 50.42 33.63
N ASN A 37 8.77 49.71 33.81
CA ASN A 37 8.41 48.43 33.19
C ASN A 37 9.41 47.28 33.23
N SER A 38 9.02 46.30 34.04
CA SER A 38 9.24 44.87 33.87
C SER A 38 9.44 44.44 32.41
N THR A 39 10.70 44.24 32.00
CA THR A 39 10.99 43.30 30.93
C THR A 39 10.87 41.91 31.52
N LEU A 40 9.77 41.24 31.18
CA LEU A 40 9.60 39.79 31.28
C LEU A 40 10.91 39.15 30.79
N GLU A 41 11.65 38.42 31.63
CA GLU A 41 12.79 37.64 31.18
C GLU A 41 12.28 36.65 30.12
N SER A 42 12.44 36.99 28.85
CA SER A 42 12.13 36.11 27.74
C SER A 42 12.97 34.85 27.90
N SER A 43 12.36 33.66 27.85
CA SER A 43 13.11 32.42 27.99
C SER A 43 14.26 32.39 26.99
N ILE A 44 15.44 31.95 27.43
CA ILE A 44 16.64 31.86 26.57
C ILE A 44 16.32 31.02 25.31
N LEU A 45 15.46 30.01 25.45
CA LEU A 45 14.90 29.24 24.34
C LEU A 45 14.31 30.12 23.23
N CYS A 46 13.47 31.10 23.58
CA CYS A 46 12.79 31.96 22.62
C CYS A 46 13.69 33.04 22.00
N SER A 47 14.95 33.16 22.45
CA SER A 47 15.97 33.95 21.74
C SER A 47 16.58 33.19 20.55
N VAL A 48 16.58 31.85 20.61
CA VAL A 48 17.12 30.96 19.56
C VAL A 48 16.01 30.45 18.64
N CYS A 49 14.87 30.10 19.25
CA CYS A 49 13.70 29.53 18.60
C CYS A 49 12.61 30.58 18.38
N SER A 50 11.73 30.33 17.42
CA SER A 50 10.53 31.13 17.23
C SER A 50 9.43 30.63 18.16
N CYS A 51 9.08 31.41 19.17
CA CYS A 51 7.98 31.11 20.08
C CYS A 51 6.75 31.94 19.72
N THR A 52 5.62 31.27 19.49
CA THR A 52 4.30 31.87 19.26
C THR A 52 3.28 31.20 20.17
N ASP A 53 2.05 31.71 20.22
CA ASP A 53 0.99 31.15 21.07
C ASP A 53 0.77 29.65 20.81
N GLY A 54 1.25 28.82 21.74
CA GLY A 54 1.12 27.37 21.68
C GLY A 54 2.12 26.65 20.75
N TYR A 55 3.11 27.33 20.18
CA TYR A 55 4.11 26.68 19.32
C TYR A 55 5.52 27.17 19.61
N VAL A 56 6.46 26.24 19.71
CA VAL A 56 7.90 26.54 19.82
C VAL A 56 8.60 25.89 18.63
N ASN A 57 9.13 26.70 17.72
CA ASN A 57 9.81 26.23 16.52
C ASN A 57 11.32 26.50 16.59
N CYS A 58 12.07 25.43 16.85
CA CYS A 58 13.52 25.37 16.89
C CYS A 58 14.12 24.69 15.64
N SER A 59 13.36 24.56 14.56
CA SER A 59 13.76 23.80 13.37
C SER A 59 14.78 24.55 12.51
N ASN A 60 15.66 23.81 11.82
CA ASN A 60 16.69 24.35 10.91
C ASN A 60 17.66 25.35 11.56
N LYS A 61 17.97 25.16 12.84
CA LYS A 61 18.87 26.04 13.60
C LYS A 61 20.29 25.48 13.73
N GLY A 62 20.52 24.25 13.23
CA GLY A 62 21.80 23.56 13.34
C GLY A 62 22.14 23.17 14.77
N LEU A 63 21.14 22.90 15.60
CA LEU A 63 21.32 22.51 17.00
C LEU A 63 21.92 21.11 17.10
N GLU A 64 22.88 20.92 18.00
CA GLU A 64 23.51 19.61 18.27
C GLU A 64 22.99 18.96 19.56
N ASN A 65 22.44 19.76 20.46
CA ASN A 65 21.72 19.34 21.65
C ASN A 65 20.43 20.14 21.77
N HIS A 66 19.46 19.59 22.49
CA HIS A 66 18.30 20.39 22.93
C HIS A 66 18.70 21.25 24.15
N PHE A 67 17.75 21.99 24.70
CA PHE A 67 18.01 23.03 25.70
C PHE A 67 18.07 22.47 27.13
N GLU A 68 18.95 23.03 27.97
CA GLU A 68 19.05 22.69 29.39
C GLU A 68 17.86 23.23 30.21
N ASP A 69 17.58 22.63 31.37
CA ASP A 69 16.42 22.93 32.22
C ASP A 69 16.15 24.44 32.44
N ARG A 70 17.21 25.22 32.69
CA ARG A 70 17.10 26.67 32.97
C ARG A 70 16.62 27.47 31.76
N GLN A 71 16.76 26.94 30.55
CA GLN A 71 16.40 27.63 29.31
C GLN A 71 14.91 27.47 28.96
N TRP A 72 14.22 26.52 29.60
CA TRP A 72 12.80 26.22 29.38
C TRP A 72 11.82 27.02 30.27
N LEU A 73 12.33 27.98 31.05
CA LEU A 73 11.54 28.77 32.00
C LEU A 73 10.30 29.39 31.35
N ASN A 74 9.13 29.16 31.98
CA ASN A 74 7.81 29.69 31.57
C ASN A 74 7.32 29.29 30.17
N VAL A 75 7.84 28.19 29.60
CA VAL A 75 7.40 27.70 28.29
C VAL A 75 6.21 26.77 28.46
N THR A 76 5.10 27.09 27.78
CA THR A 76 3.98 26.19 27.56
C THR A 76 3.66 26.18 26.08
N ALA A 77 3.48 24.99 25.50
CA ALA A 77 3.26 24.85 24.07
C ALA A 77 2.28 23.71 23.81
N LYS A 78 1.57 23.75 22.70
CA LYS A 78 0.86 22.57 22.18
C LYS A 78 1.83 21.70 21.39
N GLU A 79 2.73 22.32 20.64
CA GLU A 79 3.73 21.64 19.82
C GLU A 79 5.12 22.29 19.97
N ILE A 80 6.14 21.46 20.10
CA ILE A 80 7.55 21.86 20.09
C ILE A 80 8.24 21.12 18.95
N SER A 81 8.92 21.85 18.06
CA SER A 81 9.59 21.29 16.89
C SER A 81 11.09 21.58 16.90
N PHE A 82 11.88 20.52 16.76
CA PHE A 82 13.33 20.49 16.63
C PHE A 82 13.76 19.88 15.29
N GLU A 83 12.88 19.89 14.30
CA GLU A 83 13.09 19.21 13.03
C GLU A 83 14.28 19.79 12.23
N HIS A 84 14.95 18.94 11.43
CA HIS A 84 16.07 19.32 10.56
C HIS A 84 17.21 20.03 11.34
N ASN A 85 17.64 19.41 12.44
CA ASN A 85 18.81 19.82 13.20
C ASN A 85 19.88 18.70 13.17
N ARG A 86 20.87 18.76 14.06
CA ARG A 86 21.95 17.79 14.21
C ARG A 86 21.95 17.18 15.61
N LEU A 87 20.77 17.05 16.24
CA LEU A 87 20.66 16.48 17.59
C LEU A 87 21.16 15.04 17.58
N VAL A 88 22.10 14.70 18.46
CA VAL A 88 22.67 13.34 18.57
C VAL A 88 22.12 12.60 19.80
N HIS A 89 21.86 13.34 20.87
CA HIS A 89 21.49 12.80 22.17
C HIS A 89 20.30 13.57 22.75
N ILE A 90 19.34 12.85 23.32
CA ILE A 90 18.21 13.44 24.04
C ILE A 90 18.39 13.22 25.53
N THR A 91 18.70 14.30 26.25
CA THR A 91 18.63 14.34 27.72
C THR A 91 17.18 14.51 28.19
N PRO A 92 16.87 14.29 29.49
CA PRO A 92 15.54 14.50 30.02
C PRO A 92 15.03 15.93 29.83
N PHE A 93 13.78 16.05 29.38
CA PHE A 93 13.09 17.32 29.32
C PHE A 93 12.66 17.74 30.73
N PRO A 94 12.69 19.05 31.04
CA PRO A 94 12.13 19.55 32.29
C PRO A 94 10.60 19.50 32.23
N LYS A 95 9.98 19.81 33.37
CA LYS A 95 8.53 19.83 33.48
C LYS A 95 7.91 20.91 32.61
N ILE A 96 7.32 20.48 31.49
CA ILE A 96 6.69 21.35 30.48
C ILE A 96 5.34 20.76 30.10
N ILE A 97 4.35 21.62 29.89
CA ILE A 97 3.06 21.21 29.31
C ILE A 97 3.19 21.26 27.79
N VAL A 98 3.17 20.09 27.15
CA VAL A 98 3.28 19.94 25.70
C VAL A 98 2.49 18.75 25.18
N GLY A 99 1.73 18.95 24.11
CA GLY A 99 0.98 17.89 23.44
C GLY A 99 1.82 17.08 22.45
N LYS A 100 2.75 17.74 21.76
CA LYS A 100 3.50 17.15 20.66
C LYS A 100 4.95 17.60 20.62
N ILE A 101 5.85 16.63 20.45
CA ILE A 101 7.27 16.90 20.21
C ILE A 101 7.70 16.31 18.87
N ILE A 102 8.29 17.15 18.03
CA ILE A 102 8.84 16.76 16.72
C ILE A 102 10.36 16.80 16.80
N LEU A 103 11.00 15.65 16.72
CA LEU A 103 12.45 15.45 16.73
C LEU A 103 12.96 14.84 15.41
N ARG A 104 12.12 14.83 14.37
CA ARG A 104 12.44 14.17 13.10
C ARG A 104 13.59 14.81 12.34
N LYS A 105 14.27 14.01 11.51
CA LYS A 105 15.38 14.47 10.65
C LYS A 105 16.49 15.11 11.47
N ASN A 106 16.96 14.38 12.46
CA ASN A 106 18.12 14.70 13.28
C ASN A 106 19.15 13.55 13.16
N GLN A 107 20.11 13.48 14.07
CA GLN A 107 21.12 12.43 14.14
C GLN A 107 21.01 11.62 15.44
N ILE A 108 19.80 11.55 16.01
CA ILE A 108 19.59 11.03 17.36
C ILE A 108 19.95 9.55 17.37
N SER A 109 20.97 9.19 18.14
CA SER A 109 21.41 7.81 18.36
C SER A 109 21.09 7.31 19.76
N THR A 110 20.98 8.22 20.73
CA THR A 110 20.82 7.91 22.16
C THR A 110 19.74 8.78 22.79
N ILE A 111 18.96 8.18 23.69
CA ILE A 111 17.90 8.83 24.47
C ILE A 111 18.09 8.39 25.92
N ASP A 112 18.19 9.35 26.83
CA ASP A 112 18.41 9.06 28.24
C ASP A 112 17.20 8.41 28.90
N ARG A 113 17.45 7.76 30.04
CA ARG A 113 16.42 7.27 30.94
C ARG A 113 15.47 8.40 31.32
N HIS A 114 14.17 8.09 31.32
CA HIS A 114 13.11 9.02 31.71
C HIS A 114 13.07 10.29 30.85
N ALA A 115 13.57 10.25 29.60
CA ALA A 115 13.73 11.46 28.79
C ALA A 115 12.44 12.29 28.69
N PHE A 116 11.29 11.61 28.62
CA PHE A 116 9.97 12.22 28.42
C PHE A 116 9.11 12.26 29.69
N LYS A 117 9.67 11.89 30.85
CA LYS A 117 8.90 11.64 32.09
C LYS A 117 8.15 12.87 32.59
N GLU A 118 8.82 14.03 32.62
CA GLU A 118 8.26 15.27 33.19
C GLU A 118 7.35 16.02 32.20
N LEU A 119 7.19 15.53 30.97
CA LEU A 119 6.35 16.16 29.97
C LEU A 119 4.87 15.89 30.25
N VAL A 120 4.13 16.96 30.51
CA VAL A 120 2.71 16.89 30.86
C VAL A 120 1.88 16.96 29.59
N ASN A 121 0.97 15.99 29.41
CA ASN A 121 0.05 15.84 28.27
C ASN A 121 0.70 15.48 26.93
N LEU A 122 1.90 14.88 26.91
CA LEU A 122 2.53 14.45 25.66
C LEU A 122 1.71 13.33 25.00
N THR A 123 1.01 13.65 23.91
CA THR A 123 0.21 12.71 23.13
C THR A 123 0.91 12.25 21.85
N GLU A 124 1.81 13.05 21.29
CA GLU A 124 2.49 12.74 20.02
C GLU A 124 4.00 12.94 20.11
N LEU A 125 4.75 11.92 19.68
CA LEU A 125 6.21 11.95 19.63
C LEU A 125 6.70 11.48 18.26
N ASP A 126 7.39 12.36 17.54
CA ASP A 126 7.99 12.04 16.25
C ASP A 126 9.52 11.98 16.35
N LEU A 127 10.06 10.76 16.33
CA LEU A 127 11.48 10.43 16.32
C LEU A 127 11.94 9.92 14.95
N SER A 128 11.16 10.14 13.89
CA SER A 128 11.46 9.59 12.57
C SER A 128 12.71 10.17 11.92
N ASN A 129 13.32 9.45 10.98
CA ASN A 129 14.49 9.91 10.23
C ASN A 129 15.64 10.30 11.19
N ASN A 130 16.03 9.37 12.05
CA ASN A 130 17.12 9.51 13.01
C ASN A 130 18.05 8.27 12.90
N GLN A 131 18.96 8.10 13.86
CA GLN A 131 19.95 7.01 13.87
C GLN A 131 19.75 6.08 15.07
N ILE A 132 18.50 5.94 15.53
CA ILE A 132 18.17 5.12 16.71
C ILE A 132 18.35 3.65 16.35
N THR A 133 19.11 2.94 17.19
CA THR A 133 19.36 1.50 17.06
C THR A 133 18.55 0.72 18.09
N SER A 134 18.27 -0.56 17.80
CA SER A 134 17.55 -1.46 18.72
C SER A 134 18.21 -1.60 20.10
N GLN A 135 19.54 -1.42 20.18
CA GLN A 135 20.29 -1.48 21.43
C GLN A 135 20.02 -0.27 22.34
N GLN A 136 19.74 0.89 21.74
CA GLN A 136 19.51 2.16 22.44
C GLN A 136 18.02 2.39 22.72
N LEU A 137 17.12 1.88 21.87
CA LEU A 137 15.68 1.95 22.10
C LEU A 137 15.24 0.95 23.18
N ARG A 138 15.26 1.38 24.45
CA ARG A 138 14.97 0.56 25.63
C ARG A 138 13.75 1.07 26.41
N PRO A 139 13.04 0.21 27.17
CA PRO A 139 11.79 0.58 27.85
C PRO A 139 11.90 1.83 28.75
N HIS A 140 13.02 1.97 29.46
CA HIS A 140 13.27 3.04 30.43
C HIS A 140 13.23 4.46 29.85
N ILE A 141 13.32 4.63 28.53
CA ILE A 141 13.22 5.95 27.90
C ILE A 141 11.79 6.52 27.99
N PHE A 142 10.79 5.63 28.02
CA PHE A 142 9.37 5.95 28.10
C PHE A 142 8.80 5.80 29.52
N GLU A 143 9.65 5.57 30.51
CA GLU A 143 9.19 5.36 31.89
C GLU A 143 8.58 6.63 32.47
N GLY A 144 7.27 6.58 32.75
CA GLY A 144 6.48 7.66 33.35
C GLY A 144 6.68 7.84 34.86
N HIS A 145 5.72 8.52 35.50
CA HIS A 145 5.74 8.72 36.95
C HIS A 145 5.24 7.47 37.67
N PHE A 146 5.98 7.05 38.70
CA PHE A 146 5.54 6.01 39.62
C PHE A 146 4.80 6.68 40.78
N LYS A 147 3.51 6.37 40.98
CA LYS A 147 2.83 6.64 42.25
C LYS A 147 2.77 5.35 43.08
N PRO A 148 2.92 5.42 44.41
CA PRO A 148 2.93 4.24 45.29
C PRO A 148 1.67 3.37 45.13
N GLU A 149 0.53 3.96 44.76
CA GLU A 149 -0.74 3.25 44.61
C GLU A 149 -1.07 2.83 43.17
N ALA A 150 -0.45 3.42 42.15
CA ALA A 150 -0.69 3.09 40.74
C ALA A 150 0.45 3.57 39.82
N TYR A 151 0.78 2.75 38.83
CA TYR A 151 1.66 3.15 37.73
C TYR A 151 0.94 4.18 36.84
N GLU A 152 1.56 5.34 36.59
CA GLU A 152 1.03 6.34 35.65
C GLU A 152 1.78 6.27 34.30
N PRO A 153 1.19 5.63 33.27
CA PRO A 153 1.79 5.58 31.94
C PRO A 153 1.92 6.97 31.35
N LEU A 154 2.87 7.15 30.42
CA LEU A 154 2.90 8.35 29.60
C LEU A 154 1.63 8.36 28.73
N PRO A 155 0.93 9.50 28.60
CA PRO A 155 -0.33 9.61 27.86
C PRO A 155 -0.13 9.62 26.33
N LEU A 156 0.90 8.91 25.84
CA LEU A 156 1.31 8.90 24.44
C LEU A 156 0.34 8.09 23.60
N LYS A 157 -0.14 8.69 22.50
CA LYS A 157 -1.10 8.10 21.57
C LYS A 157 -0.50 7.84 20.20
N ILE A 158 0.45 8.66 19.77
CA ILE A 158 1.10 8.56 18.47
C ILE A 158 2.61 8.52 18.66
N LEU A 159 3.23 7.46 18.15
CA LEU A 159 4.68 7.30 18.15
C LEU A 159 5.15 7.02 16.74
N ASN A 160 6.00 7.90 16.22
CA ASN A 160 6.66 7.72 14.93
C ASN A 160 8.15 7.43 15.12
N LEU A 161 8.56 6.20 14.79
CA LEU A 161 9.93 5.70 14.81
C LEU A 161 10.43 5.35 13.40
N SER A 162 9.72 5.77 12.35
CA SER A 162 10.06 5.43 10.97
C SER A 162 11.44 5.92 10.55
N ASN A 163 12.06 5.22 9.60
CA ASN A 163 13.37 5.57 9.03
C ASN A 163 14.44 5.73 10.13
N ASN A 164 14.57 4.73 10.99
CA ASN A 164 15.67 4.56 11.93
C ASN A 164 16.44 3.28 11.57
N ILE A 165 17.27 2.76 12.49
CA ILE A 165 18.13 1.60 12.25
C ILE A 165 17.69 0.44 13.18
N LEU A 166 16.37 0.26 13.31
CA LEU A 166 15.79 -0.78 14.15
C LEU A 166 15.74 -2.11 13.39
N HIS A 167 16.40 -3.13 13.93
CA HIS A 167 16.35 -4.52 13.44
C HIS A 167 15.50 -5.43 14.35
N SER A 168 15.22 -4.98 15.57
CA SER A 168 14.40 -5.66 16.57
C SER A 168 13.86 -4.64 17.59
N LEU A 169 12.81 -4.99 18.32
CA LEU A 169 12.30 -4.23 19.46
C LEU A 169 12.48 -5.05 20.75
N HIS A 170 12.78 -4.37 21.84
CA HIS A 170 12.71 -5.00 23.16
C HIS A 170 11.26 -5.35 23.51
N GLN A 171 11.00 -6.53 24.04
CA GLN A 171 9.64 -7.04 24.32
C GLN A 171 8.76 -6.10 25.18
N SER A 172 9.38 -5.37 26.11
CA SER A 172 8.70 -4.41 27.02
C SER A 172 8.82 -2.96 26.58
N ILE A 173 9.25 -2.65 25.35
CA ILE A 173 9.52 -1.27 24.93
C ILE A 173 8.30 -0.35 25.09
N PHE A 174 7.10 -0.89 24.96
CA PHE A 174 5.84 -0.14 25.03
C PHE A 174 5.08 -0.31 26.36
N GLU A 175 5.66 -0.98 27.36
CA GLU A 175 5.01 -1.23 28.66
C GLU A 175 4.52 0.06 29.33
N HIS A 176 5.24 1.16 29.13
CA HIS A 176 4.97 2.46 29.72
C HIS A 176 4.12 3.41 28.86
N ILE A 177 3.75 2.97 27.65
CA ILE A 177 2.91 3.68 26.68
C ILE A 177 1.86 2.72 26.11
N ALA A 178 1.22 1.93 26.97
CA ALA A 178 0.28 0.87 26.58
C ALA A 178 -0.99 1.38 25.87
N ASP A 179 -1.31 2.67 26.02
CA ASP A 179 -2.49 3.32 25.42
C ASP A 179 -2.24 3.85 23.99
N LEU A 180 -1.11 3.46 23.36
CA LEU A 180 -0.74 3.88 22.02
C LEU A 180 -1.79 3.45 20.99
N GLU A 181 -2.17 4.38 20.12
CA GLU A 181 -3.18 4.17 19.07
C GLU A 181 -2.57 4.15 17.67
N VAL A 182 -1.47 4.86 17.45
CA VAL A 182 -0.77 4.93 16.16
C VAL A 182 0.71 4.65 16.35
N LEU A 183 1.21 3.62 15.68
CA LEU A 183 2.62 3.25 15.67
C LEU A 183 3.14 3.21 14.23
N ASN A 184 4.15 4.02 13.95
CA ASN A 184 4.85 3.99 12.67
C ASN A 184 6.29 3.50 12.87
N LEU A 185 6.58 2.33 12.30
CA LEU A 185 7.88 1.66 12.28
C LEU A 185 8.45 1.55 10.86
N SER A 186 7.81 2.16 9.85
CA SER A 186 8.19 2.01 8.45
C SER A 186 9.64 2.38 8.15
N GLY A 187 10.23 1.75 7.13
CA GLY A 187 11.60 2.05 6.69
C GLY A 187 12.68 1.65 7.70
N ASN A 188 12.39 0.76 8.64
CA ASN A 188 13.37 0.20 9.56
C ASN A 188 13.80 -1.20 9.10
N PRO A 189 15.10 -1.56 9.20
CA PRO A 189 15.61 -2.80 8.64
C PRO A 189 15.34 -4.04 9.51
N PHE A 190 14.07 -4.38 9.75
CA PHE A 190 13.69 -5.56 10.53
C PHE A 190 14.07 -6.88 9.84
N GLY A 191 13.69 -7.05 8.57
CA GLY A 191 13.84 -8.31 7.82
C GLY A 191 12.90 -9.44 8.29
N VAL A 192 12.73 -9.58 9.60
CA VAL A 192 11.78 -10.47 10.26
C VAL A 192 11.28 -9.82 11.55
N LEU A 193 10.04 -10.10 11.94
CA LEU A 193 9.56 -9.78 13.29
C LEU A 193 9.97 -10.93 14.22
N ASP A 194 11.10 -10.76 14.90
CA ASP A 194 11.57 -11.74 15.89
C ASP A 194 10.61 -11.85 17.10
N TYR A 195 10.83 -12.85 17.95
CA TYR A 195 9.94 -13.11 19.09
C TYR A 195 9.77 -11.89 20.03
N PRO A 196 10.83 -11.17 20.43
CA PRO A 196 10.70 -9.94 21.21
C PRO A 196 9.89 -8.85 20.50
N THR A 197 10.13 -8.62 19.20
CA THR A 197 9.40 -7.62 18.41
C THR A 197 7.92 -7.97 18.30
N SER A 198 7.62 -9.25 18.07
CA SER A 198 6.25 -9.75 18.01
C SER A 198 5.50 -9.50 19.32
N ILE A 199 6.13 -9.77 20.47
CA ILE A 199 5.55 -9.47 21.80
C ILE A 199 5.32 -7.97 21.96
N ALA A 200 6.32 -7.15 21.63
CA ALA A 200 6.22 -5.70 21.78
C ALA A 200 5.01 -5.15 21.03
N ILE A 201 4.85 -5.48 19.74
CA ILE A 201 3.72 -5.02 18.94
C ILE A 201 2.40 -5.61 19.45
N SER A 202 2.38 -6.89 19.83
CA SER A 202 1.17 -7.56 20.37
C SER A 202 0.73 -7.05 21.74
N SER A 203 1.59 -6.32 22.47
CA SER A 203 1.24 -5.71 23.75
C SER A 203 0.31 -4.51 23.61
N LEU A 204 0.27 -3.88 22.42
CA LEU A 204 -0.49 -2.67 22.13
C LEU A 204 -1.97 -2.97 21.85
N SER A 205 -2.73 -3.20 22.92
CA SER A 205 -4.14 -3.62 22.82
C SER A 205 -5.09 -2.54 22.26
N TYR A 206 -4.70 -1.26 22.32
CA TYR A 206 -5.47 -0.12 21.81
C TYR A 206 -5.03 0.35 20.41
N LEU A 207 -4.08 -0.34 19.79
CA LEU A 207 -3.53 0.04 18.50
C LEU A 207 -4.62 0.08 17.43
N ARG A 208 -4.70 1.21 16.72
CA ARG A 208 -5.65 1.46 15.62
C ARG A 208 -4.96 1.49 14.27
N GLU A 209 -3.73 1.99 14.23
CA GLU A 209 -2.96 2.14 13.01
C GLU A 209 -1.54 1.63 13.22
N LEU A 210 -1.12 0.71 12.36
CA LEU A 210 0.22 0.18 12.32
C LEU A 210 0.82 0.33 10.93
N ASP A 211 1.97 1.00 10.87
CA ASP A 211 2.78 1.06 9.65
C ASP A 211 4.10 0.31 9.87
N ILE A 212 4.25 -0.81 9.17
CA ILE A 212 5.47 -1.64 9.09
C ILE A 212 5.85 -1.84 7.61
N SER A 213 5.62 -0.81 6.80
CA SER A 213 6.02 -0.78 5.39
C SER A 213 7.54 -0.58 5.22
N TYR A 214 8.10 -1.08 4.12
CA TYR A 214 9.53 -0.96 3.80
C TYR A 214 10.44 -1.51 4.90
N CYS A 215 10.02 -2.60 5.55
CA CYS A 215 10.74 -3.24 6.65
C CYS A 215 11.49 -4.52 6.22
N MET A 216 11.55 -4.80 4.91
CA MET A 216 12.16 -6.01 4.33
C MET A 216 11.55 -7.33 4.84
N LEU A 217 10.29 -7.30 5.27
CA LEU A 217 9.63 -8.47 5.85
C LEU A 217 9.26 -9.48 4.77
N LYS A 218 9.64 -10.75 4.99
CA LYS A 218 9.26 -11.86 4.09
C LYS A 218 7.98 -12.58 4.54
N GLU A 219 7.72 -12.54 5.83
CA GLU A 219 6.58 -13.17 6.48
C GLU A 219 6.23 -12.40 7.75
N LEU A 220 5.03 -12.65 8.27
CA LEU A 220 4.59 -12.16 9.57
C LEU A 220 4.40 -13.37 10.50
N PRO A 221 4.75 -13.25 11.80
CA PRO A 221 4.50 -14.31 12.77
C PRO A 221 3.02 -14.71 12.80
N ASN A 222 2.77 -15.99 13.02
CA ASN A 222 1.41 -16.47 13.27
C ASN A 222 0.83 -15.73 14.48
N LEU A 223 -0.46 -15.39 14.40
CA LEU A 223 -1.18 -14.70 15.46
C LEU A 223 -0.66 -13.28 15.79
N GLN A 224 0.13 -12.63 14.92
CA GLN A 224 0.73 -11.31 15.20
C GLN A 224 -0.29 -10.24 15.64
N PHE A 225 -1.56 -10.34 15.20
CA PHE A 225 -2.59 -9.34 15.47
C PHE A 225 -3.68 -9.79 16.45
N HIS A 226 -3.54 -10.93 17.12
CA HIS A 226 -4.59 -11.52 17.99
C HIS A 226 -5.07 -10.59 19.13
N ASN A 227 -4.19 -9.70 19.64
CA ASN A 227 -4.52 -8.74 20.69
C ASN A 227 -4.93 -7.36 20.16
N ALA A 228 -4.76 -7.08 18.87
CA ALA A 228 -4.94 -5.77 18.28
C ALA A 228 -6.43 -5.52 17.94
N LYS A 229 -7.28 -5.52 18.98
CA LYS A 229 -8.76 -5.50 18.90
C LYS A 229 -9.35 -4.25 18.25
N TYR A 230 -8.55 -3.21 18.05
CA TYR A 230 -8.98 -1.94 17.46
C TYR A 230 -8.22 -1.59 16.18
N LEU A 231 -7.40 -2.50 15.64
CA LEU A 231 -6.55 -2.25 14.48
C LEU A 231 -7.38 -2.10 13.20
N LYS A 232 -7.54 -0.85 12.75
CA LYS A 232 -8.34 -0.49 11.58
C LYS A 232 -7.50 -0.27 10.33
N ARG A 233 -6.25 0.19 10.49
CA ARG A 233 -5.35 0.48 9.35
C ARG A 233 -4.04 -0.27 9.51
N LEU A 234 -3.69 -1.03 8.48
CA LEU A 234 -2.43 -1.75 8.43
C LEU A 234 -1.73 -1.46 7.09
N ASN A 235 -0.50 -0.94 7.19
CA ASN A 235 0.34 -0.72 6.02
C ASN A 235 1.52 -1.71 6.02
N LEU A 236 1.53 -2.59 5.01
CA LEU A 236 2.53 -3.62 4.77
C LEU A 236 3.26 -3.39 3.44
N ALA A 237 3.16 -2.19 2.85
CA ALA A 237 3.75 -1.88 1.55
C ALA A 237 5.28 -2.05 1.53
N GLY A 238 5.86 -2.32 0.36
CA GLY A 238 7.31 -2.32 0.16
C GLY A 238 8.07 -3.38 0.96
N ASN A 239 7.42 -4.50 1.28
CA ASN A 239 8.05 -5.64 1.91
C ASN A 239 8.36 -6.72 0.87
N GLU A 240 8.79 -7.90 1.32
CA GLU A 240 9.22 -9.03 0.48
C GLU A 240 8.21 -10.18 0.50
N PHE A 241 6.92 -9.90 0.75
CA PHE A 241 5.88 -10.91 0.80
C PHE A 241 5.66 -11.54 -0.59
N THR A 242 5.94 -12.85 -0.71
CA THR A 242 5.67 -13.64 -1.93
C THR A 242 4.28 -14.28 -1.93
N VAL A 243 3.63 -14.30 -0.77
CA VAL A 243 2.28 -14.84 -0.51
C VAL A 243 1.50 -13.87 0.38
N VAL A 244 0.18 -13.98 0.39
CA VAL A 244 -0.67 -13.19 1.29
C VAL A 244 -0.43 -13.66 2.74
N PRO A 245 -0.09 -12.77 3.69
CA PRO A 245 0.20 -13.18 5.06
C PRO A 245 -1.02 -13.78 5.77
N ARG A 246 -0.91 -15.02 6.26
CA ARG A 246 -2.01 -15.70 6.97
C ARG A 246 -2.34 -15.06 8.32
N SER A 247 -1.38 -14.39 8.96
CA SER A 247 -1.58 -13.67 10.22
C SER A 247 -2.64 -12.57 10.16
N LEU A 248 -2.99 -12.10 8.95
CA LEU A 248 -4.10 -11.16 8.74
C LEU A 248 -5.44 -11.72 9.20
N GLU A 249 -5.60 -13.05 9.32
CA GLU A 249 -6.84 -13.67 9.84
C GLU A 249 -7.24 -13.15 11.23
N GLU A 250 -6.26 -12.78 12.07
CA GLU A 250 -6.52 -12.23 13.40
C GLU A 250 -6.94 -10.75 13.39
N ALA A 251 -6.75 -10.04 12.28
CA ALA A 251 -7.07 -8.61 12.16
C ALA A 251 -8.56 -8.42 11.81
N GLU A 252 -9.45 -8.95 12.65
CA GLU A 252 -10.89 -9.08 12.36
C GLU A 252 -11.63 -7.74 12.11
N VAL A 253 -11.12 -6.65 12.70
CA VAL A 253 -11.71 -5.30 12.61
C VAL A 253 -11.02 -4.41 11.58
N LEU A 254 -10.11 -4.96 10.77
CA LEU A 254 -9.32 -4.20 9.80
C LEU A 254 -10.22 -3.59 8.72
N GLU A 255 -10.06 -2.29 8.47
CA GLU A 255 -10.84 -1.53 7.49
C GLU A 255 -10.00 -1.12 6.27
N TYR A 256 -8.69 -0.92 6.45
CA TYR A 256 -7.74 -0.55 5.40
C TYR A 256 -6.50 -1.45 5.44
N LEU A 257 -6.14 -1.99 4.27
CA LEU A 257 -4.93 -2.78 4.06
C LEU A 257 -4.19 -2.32 2.81
N SER A 258 -2.91 -1.99 2.95
CA SER A 258 -1.99 -1.84 1.82
C SER A 258 -0.96 -2.95 1.83
N LEU A 259 -0.85 -3.64 0.69
CA LEU A 259 0.19 -4.61 0.36
C LEU A 259 1.00 -4.15 -0.87
N ASP A 260 0.98 -2.85 -1.17
CA ASP A 260 1.66 -2.27 -2.34
C ASP A 260 3.14 -2.69 -2.40
N ASN A 261 3.74 -2.73 -3.60
CA ASN A 261 5.17 -3.03 -3.77
C ASN A 261 5.62 -4.37 -3.11
N ASN A 262 4.77 -5.39 -3.08
CA ASN A 262 5.16 -6.73 -2.64
C ASN A 262 5.27 -7.70 -3.83
N PRO A 263 6.22 -8.66 -3.78
CA PRO A 263 6.45 -9.62 -4.87
C PRO A 263 5.45 -10.79 -4.90
N ILE A 264 4.18 -10.60 -4.52
CA ILE A 264 3.15 -11.65 -4.59
C ILE A 264 2.88 -11.99 -6.06
N GLY A 265 3.00 -13.27 -6.41
CA GLY A 265 2.92 -13.73 -7.81
C GLY A 265 1.51 -14.02 -8.32
N VAL A 266 0.69 -14.67 -7.50
CA VAL A 266 -0.67 -15.11 -7.82
C VAL A 266 -1.52 -14.97 -6.57
N ILE A 267 -2.75 -14.49 -6.73
CA ILE A 267 -3.76 -14.44 -5.66
C ILE A 267 -4.94 -15.29 -6.12
N ASP A 268 -5.10 -16.48 -5.57
CA ASP A 268 -6.13 -17.47 -5.93
C ASP A 268 -6.62 -18.21 -4.67
N GLY A 269 -7.44 -19.24 -4.82
CA GLY A 269 -7.91 -20.04 -3.67
C GLY A 269 -6.80 -20.66 -2.79
N ALA A 270 -5.59 -20.89 -3.31
CA ALA A 270 -4.47 -21.42 -2.54
C ALA A 270 -3.69 -20.32 -1.79
N ASN A 271 -3.65 -19.11 -2.37
CA ASN A 271 -3.04 -17.91 -1.78
C ASN A 271 -4.07 -16.80 -1.55
N ALA A 272 -5.22 -17.17 -1.01
CA ALA A 272 -6.35 -16.27 -0.82
C ALA A 272 -6.16 -15.35 0.38
N PHE A 273 -6.83 -14.19 0.34
CA PHE A 273 -6.97 -13.35 1.52
C PHE A 273 -7.79 -14.09 2.60
N PRO A 274 -7.44 -13.94 3.89
CA PRO A 274 -8.23 -14.49 4.98
C PRO A 274 -9.55 -13.74 5.15
N ASN A 275 -10.34 -14.17 6.13
CA ASN A 275 -11.69 -13.65 6.33
C ASN A 275 -11.71 -12.24 6.95
N LEU A 276 -11.51 -11.23 6.10
CA LEU A 276 -11.50 -9.82 6.51
C LEU A 276 -12.83 -9.14 6.19
N THR A 277 -13.88 -9.53 6.91
CA THR A 277 -15.26 -9.07 6.62
C THR A 277 -15.49 -7.56 6.79
N LYS A 278 -14.63 -6.88 7.55
CA LYS A 278 -14.69 -5.43 7.80
C LYS A 278 -13.81 -4.61 6.85
N LEU A 279 -13.00 -5.27 6.01
CA LEU A 279 -12.09 -4.59 5.11
C LEU A 279 -12.89 -3.84 4.05
N ARG A 280 -12.63 -2.54 3.94
CA ARG A 280 -13.28 -1.64 2.98
C ARG A 280 -12.34 -1.22 1.88
N GLU A 281 -11.07 -1.04 2.19
CA GLU A 281 -10.07 -0.55 1.24
C GLU A 281 -8.90 -1.54 1.16
N LEU A 282 -8.66 -2.06 -0.05
CA LEU A 282 -7.51 -2.91 -0.37
C LEU A 282 -6.67 -2.28 -1.47
N SER A 283 -5.38 -2.11 -1.18
CA SER A 283 -4.39 -1.63 -2.13
C SER A 283 -3.34 -2.68 -2.45
N LEU A 284 -3.20 -2.98 -3.75
CA LEU A 284 -2.25 -3.90 -4.38
C LEU A 284 -1.56 -3.21 -5.56
N ARG A 285 -0.97 -2.04 -5.31
CA ARG A 285 -0.27 -1.26 -6.33
C ARG A 285 1.17 -1.71 -6.48
N ASP A 286 1.73 -1.50 -7.67
CA ASP A 286 3.14 -1.70 -7.95
C ASP A 286 3.62 -3.15 -7.67
N MET A 287 2.73 -4.13 -7.80
CA MET A 287 3.04 -5.54 -7.56
C MET A 287 3.83 -6.11 -8.74
N SER A 288 5.17 -6.08 -8.65
CA SER A 288 6.09 -6.40 -9.75
C SER A 288 6.00 -7.84 -10.27
N SER A 289 5.47 -8.75 -9.44
CA SER A 289 5.37 -10.18 -9.73
C SER A 289 3.94 -10.66 -9.99
N LEU A 290 2.92 -9.83 -9.71
CA LEU A 290 1.53 -10.26 -9.79
C LEU A 290 1.13 -10.53 -11.24
N THR A 291 0.72 -11.76 -11.51
CA THR A 291 0.38 -12.25 -12.86
C THR A 291 -1.11 -12.54 -13.03
N MET A 292 -1.77 -12.96 -11.96
CA MET A 292 -3.17 -13.38 -11.97
C MET A 292 -3.85 -13.10 -10.63
N ILE A 293 -5.12 -12.70 -10.70
CA ILE A 293 -6.08 -12.77 -9.58
C ILE A 293 -7.13 -13.82 -9.95
N GLY A 294 -6.98 -15.01 -9.40
CA GLY A 294 -7.85 -16.16 -9.63
C GLY A 294 -9.10 -16.15 -8.75
N ASN A 295 -10.02 -17.06 -9.06
CA ASN A 295 -11.21 -17.34 -8.29
C ASN A 295 -10.85 -17.63 -6.83
N ASP A 296 -11.75 -17.22 -5.93
CA ASP A 296 -11.60 -17.30 -4.48
C ASP A 296 -10.44 -16.51 -3.86
N GLY A 297 -9.60 -15.83 -4.65
CA GLY A 297 -8.45 -15.09 -4.14
C GLY A 297 -8.82 -13.92 -3.23
N LEU A 298 -9.91 -13.22 -3.55
CA LEU A 298 -10.43 -12.06 -2.80
C LEU A 298 -11.85 -12.31 -2.26
N SER A 299 -12.38 -13.53 -2.38
CA SER A 299 -13.80 -13.84 -2.11
C SER A 299 -14.22 -13.57 -0.66
N LYS A 300 -13.30 -13.69 0.30
CA LYS A 300 -13.60 -13.46 1.72
C LYS A 300 -13.66 -11.99 2.12
N LEU A 301 -13.34 -11.06 1.21
CA LEU A 301 -13.38 -9.61 1.44
C LEU A 301 -14.78 -9.04 1.21
N ILE A 302 -15.78 -9.59 1.91
CA ILE A 302 -17.21 -9.34 1.63
C ILE A 302 -17.65 -7.87 1.83
N GLY A 303 -16.89 -7.09 2.59
CA GLY A 303 -17.15 -5.67 2.87
C GLY A 303 -16.44 -4.69 1.94
N LEU A 304 -15.71 -5.18 0.93
CA LEU A 304 -14.79 -4.36 0.13
C LEU A 304 -15.53 -3.27 -0.67
N GLU A 305 -15.11 -2.02 -0.51
CA GLU A 305 -15.69 -0.85 -1.17
C GLU A 305 -14.69 -0.22 -2.18
N ASP A 306 -13.39 -0.30 -1.94
CA ASP A 306 -12.33 0.27 -2.78
C ASP A 306 -11.24 -0.78 -3.04
N LEU A 307 -11.06 -1.16 -4.31
CA LEU A 307 -10.04 -2.08 -4.77
C LEU A 307 -9.10 -1.38 -5.75
N ARG A 308 -7.83 -1.26 -5.35
CA ARG A 308 -6.79 -0.64 -6.18
C ARG A 308 -5.74 -1.66 -6.56
N VAL A 309 -5.76 -2.10 -7.81
CA VAL A 309 -4.74 -2.97 -8.42
C VAL A 309 -4.13 -2.21 -9.59
N LYS A 310 -3.09 -1.43 -9.33
CA LYS A 310 -2.51 -0.50 -10.30
C LYS A 310 -1.03 -0.72 -10.50
N ASN A 311 -0.55 -0.50 -11.72
CA ASN A 311 0.88 -0.61 -12.06
C ASN A 311 1.46 -2.03 -11.82
N CYS A 312 0.62 -3.06 -11.90
CA CYS A 312 0.99 -4.46 -11.85
C CYS A 312 1.26 -4.95 -13.28
N LYS A 313 2.45 -4.60 -13.82
CA LYS A 313 2.78 -4.74 -15.24
C LYS A 313 2.72 -6.16 -15.82
N LYS A 314 2.68 -7.20 -14.96
CA LYS A 314 2.56 -8.60 -15.36
C LYS A 314 1.15 -9.17 -15.20
N LEU A 315 0.21 -8.40 -14.64
CA LEU A 315 -1.15 -8.85 -14.38
C LEU A 315 -1.91 -8.90 -15.71
N GLU A 316 -2.11 -10.11 -16.23
CA GLU A 316 -2.78 -10.35 -17.51
C GLU A 316 -4.22 -10.82 -17.34
N VAL A 317 -4.53 -11.50 -16.24
CA VAL A 317 -5.80 -12.20 -16.03
C VAL A 317 -6.39 -11.89 -14.65
N ILE A 318 -7.67 -11.55 -14.65
CA ILE A 318 -8.55 -11.60 -13.48
C ILE A 318 -9.65 -12.60 -13.83
N GLU A 319 -9.89 -13.59 -12.99
CA GLU A 319 -10.92 -14.61 -13.23
C GLU A 319 -12.32 -14.11 -12.83
N GLU A 320 -13.35 -14.77 -13.37
CA GLU A 320 -14.76 -14.35 -13.28
C GLU A 320 -15.26 -14.14 -11.84
N TYR A 321 -14.88 -15.01 -10.91
CA TYR A 321 -15.34 -15.01 -9.53
C TYR A 321 -14.24 -14.64 -8.54
N ALA A 322 -13.21 -13.90 -9.00
CA ALA A 322 -12.05 -13.53 -8.18
C ALA A 322 -12.39 -12.87 -6.84
N ILE A 323 -13.47 -12.07 -6.80
CA ILE A 323 -13.94 -11.35 -5.61
C ILE A 323 -15.28 -11.87 -5.08
N ALA A 324 -15.91 -12.84 -5.75
CA ALA A 324 -17.23 -13.32 -5.38
C ALA A 324 -17.12 -14.48 -4.38
N ILE A 325 -17.98 -14.51 -3.37
CA ILE A 325 -18.08 -15.63 -2.44
C ILE A 325 -19.19 -16.59 -2.86
N THR A 326 -18.84 -17.87 -3.02
CA THR A 326 -19.81 -18.93 -3.29
C THR A 326 -20.30 -19.53 -1.96
N THR A 327 -21.61 -19.45 -1.72
CA THR A 327 -22.26 -20.04 -0.55
C THR A 327 -23.35 -21.02 -0.98
N LYS A 328 -23.95 -21.73 -0.01
CA LYS A 328 -25.11 -22.60 -0.27
C LYS A 328 -26.32 -21.84 -0.84
N ASN A 329 -26.42 -20.54 -0.60
CA ASN A 329 -27.55 -19.70 -1.00
C ASN A 329 -27.30 -18.95 -2.32
N GLY A 330 -26.20 -19.26 -3.02
CA GLY A 330 -25.76 -18.56 -4.23
C GLY A 330 -24.46 -17.81 -4.03
N MET A 331 -24.12 -17.01 -5.04
CA MET A 331 -22.92 -16.18 -5.08
C MET A 331 -23.23 -14.76 -4.61
N PHE A 332 -22.30 -14.17 -3.87
CA PHE A 332 -22.41 -12.80 -3.37
C PHE A 332 -21.15 -12.02 -3.75
N TRP A 333 -21.34 -10.76 -4.15
CA TRP A 333 -20.26 -9.84 -4.50
C TRP A 333 -20.13 -8.75 -3.44
N PRO A 334 -18.90 -8.25 -3.18
CA PRO A 334 -18.70 -7.13 -2.29
C PRO A 334 -19.32 -5.85 -2.88
N PRO A 335 -19.74 -4.88 -2.03
CA PRO A 335 -20.39 -3.65 -2.45
C PRO A 335 -19.38 -2.62 -2.99
N LEU A 336 -18.65 -2.98 -4.06
CA LEU A 336 -17.56 -2.19 -4.60
C LEU A 336 -18.06 -0.84 -5.17
N LYS A 337 -17.40 0.24 -4.75
CA LYS A 337 -17.62 1.62 -5.19
C LYS A 337 -16.46 2.16 -6.01
N LYS A 338 -15.23 1.73 -5.74
CA LYS A 338 -14.04 2.21 -6.45
C LYS A 338 -13.23 1.03 -6.96
N LEU A 339 -12.89 1.07 -8.23
CA LEU A 339 -12.09 0.05 -8.90
C LEU A 339 -11.02 0.72 -9.77
N ASP A 340 -9.77 0.59 -9.35
CA ASP A 340 -8.62 1.02 -10.15
C ASP A 340 -7.87 -0.22 -10.64
N LEU A 341 -7.95 -0.50 -11.94
CA LEU A 341 -7.21 -1.54 -12.65
C LEU A 341 -6.23 -0.93 -13.67
N SER A 342 -5.85 0.34 -13.50
CA SER A 342 -5.04 1.06 -14.46
C SER A 342 -3.58 0.59 -14.48
N SER A 343 -2.91 0.77 -15.62
CA SER A 343 -1.48 0.47 -15.78
C SER A 343 -1.08 -0.99 -15.55
N ASN A 344 -1.97 -1.94 -15.91
CA ASN A 344 -1.68 -3.38 -15.87
C ASN A 344 -1.48 -3.94 -17.30
N ALA A 345 -1.55 -5.26 -17.45
CA ALA A 345 -1.46 -5.95 -18.75
C ALA A 345 -2.76 -6.68 -19.12
N LEU A 346 -3.89 -6.26 -18.56
CA LEU A 346 -5.19 -6.92 -18.75
C LEU A 346 -5.63 -6.88 -20.21
N ARG A 347 -6.20 -7.99 -20.67
CA ARG A 347 -6.75 -8.12 -22.04
C ARG A 347 -8.26 -8.00 -22.08
N TYR A 348 -8.96 -8.45 -21.06
CA TYR A 348 -10.40 -8.36 -20.94
C TYR A 348 -10.78 -8.21 -19.47
N LEU A 349 -12.00 -7.72 -19.21
CA LEU A 349 -12.56 -7.60 -17.87
C LEU A 349 -13.79 -8.52 -17.81
N PRO A 350 -13.77 -9.59 -16.98
CA PRO A 350 -14.86 -10.55 -17.01
C PRO A 350 -16.17 -9.95 -16.53
N MET A 351 -17.26 -10.36 -17.19
CA MET A 351 -18.62 -9.90 -16.91
C MET A 351 -19.00 -10.10 -15.44
N LEU A 352 -18.67 -11.27 -14.89
CA LEU A 352 -19.05 -11.70 -13.55
C LEU A 352 -18.08 -11.21 -12.46
N PHE A 353 -17.10 -10.36 -12.80
CA PHE A 353 -16.22 -9.77 -11.80
C PHE A 353 -17.02 -8.93 -10.78
N LEU A 354 -18.05 -8.21 -11.24
CA LEU A 354 -19.00 -7.49 -10.40
C LEU A 354 -20.43 -7.85 -10.80
N ASP A 355 -21.31 -8.01 -9.81
CA ASP A 355 -22.76 -8.13 -10.03
C ASP A 355 -23.39 -6.76 -10.38
N ARG A 356 -22.95 -5.68 -9.72
CA ARG A 356 -23.56 -4.34 -9.78
C ARG A 356 -22.62 -3.26 -10.27
N TRP A 357 -22.26 -3.33 -11.56
CA TRP A 357 -21.44 -2.30 -12.25
C TRP A 357 -22.04 -0.90 -12.16
N ASP A 358 -23.37 -0.78 -12.07
CA ASP A 358 -24.11 0.48 -11.94
C ASP A 358 -23.80 1.25 -10.64
N ARG A 359 -23.44 0.53 -9.57
CA ARG A 359 -23.10 1.12 -8.27
C ARG A 359 -21.71 1.73 -8.21
N LEU A 360 -20.82 1.36 -9.13
CA LEU A 360 -19.43 1.77 -9.13
C LEU A 360 -19.28 3.27 -9.37
N GLU A 361 -18.63 3.96 -8.43
CA GLU A 361 -18.38 5.39 -8.43
C GLU A 361 -17.17 5.81 -9.24
N GLU A 362 -16.06 5.09 -9.08
CA GLU A 362 -14.80 5.38 -9.75
C GLU A 362 -14.32 4.11 -10.46
N LEU A 363 -14.01 4.22 -11.75
CA LEU A 363 -13.50 3.14 -12.59
C LEU A 363 -12.29 3.64 -13.39
N HIS A 364 -11.12 3.09 -13.09
CA HIS A 364 -9.89 3.39 -13.81
C HIS A 364 -9.37 2.18 -14.58
N LEU A 365 -9.28 2.30 -15.91
CA LEU A 365 -8.94 1.18 -16.81
C LEU A 365 -7.82 1.52 -17.81
N LEU A 366 -7.30 2.75 -17.77
CA LEU A 366 -6.27 3.22 -18.68
C LEU A 366 -4.99 2.36 -18.61
N HIS A 367 -4.22 2.39 -19.69
CA HIS A 367 -2.91 1.75 -19.79
C HIS A 367 -2.96 0.22 -19.55
N ASN A 368 -3.88 -0.46 -20.24
CA ASN A 368 -3.96 -1.92 -20.31
C ASN A 368 -3.80 -2.39 -21.76
N ARG A 369 -3.80 -3.72 -21.97
CA ARG A 369 -3.68 -4.36 -23.30
C ARG A 369 -5.03 -4.88 -23.79
N TRP A 370 -6.06 -4.04 -23.71
CA TRP A 370 -7.43 -4.43 -24.03
C TRP A 370 -7.55 -5.09 -25.41
N SER A 371 -8.05 -6.32 -25.45
CA SER A 371 -8.50 -6.96 -26.68
C SER A 371 -9.91 -6.49 -27.01
N CYS A 372 -10.17 -6.22 -28.28
CA CYS A 372 -11.45 -5.79 -28.81
C CYS A 372 -12.01 -6.88 -29.72
N ASP A 373 -12.18 -8.06 -29.13
CA ASP A 373 -12.82 -9.24 -29.69
C ASP A 373 -14.08 -9.58 -28.89
N CYS A 374 -14.67 -10.76 -29.15
CA CYS A 374 -15.91 -11.17 -28.48
C CYS A 374 -15.75 -11.44 -26.98
N GLN A 375 -14.55 -11.77 -26.48
CA GLN A 375 -14.32 -12.04 -25.04
C GLN A 375 -14.49 -10.77 -24.21
N ASN A 376 -14.14 -9.62 -24.79
CA ASN A 376 -14.26 -8.32 -24.15
C ASN A 376 -15.52 -7.54 -24.57
N GLN A 377 -16.47 -8.21 -25.25
CA GLN A 377 -17.70 -7.59 -25.74
C GLN A 377 -18.52 -6.96 -24.61
N TYR A 378 -18.57 -7.59 -23.43
CA TYR A 378 -19.36 -7.07 -22.31
C TYR A 378 -18.80 -5.75 -21.76
N LEU A 379 -17.47 -5.64 -21.62
CA LEU A 379 -16.83 -4.37 -21.25
C LEU A 379 -17.16 -3.27 -22.26
N ILE A 380 -16.99 -3.57 -23.55
CA ILE A 380 -17.09 -2.59 -24.64
C ILE A 380 -18.55 -2.17 -24.91
N GLY A 381 -19.47 -3.14 -24.94
CA GLY A 381 -20.86 -2.94 -25.33
C GLY A 381 -21.81 -2.61 -24.17
N THR A 382 -21.45 -2.93 -22.93
CA THR A 382 -22.34 -2.76 -21.77
C THR A 382 -21.72 -1.87 -20.70
N ILE A 383 -20.59 -2.29 -20.10
CA ILE A 383 -20.01 -1.60 -18.94
C ILE A 383 -19.62 -0.15 -19.27
N LEU A 384 -18.85 0.05 -20.35
CA LEU A 384 -18.35 1.39 -20.70
C LEU A 384 -19.48 2.37 -21.09
N PRO A 385 -20.47 1.99 -21.94
CA PRO A 385 -21.61 2.85 -22.23
C PRO A 385 -22.45 3.20 -20.99
N GLU A 386 -22.76 2.22 -20.13
CA GLU A 386 -23.55 2.47 -18.91
C GLU A 386 -22.80 3.40 -17.93
N TYR A 387 -21.50 3.15 -17.73
CA TYR A 387 -20.68 3.99 -16.87
C TYR A 387 -20.57 5.42 -17.39
N ALA A 388 -20.38 5.60 -18.70
CA ALA A 388 -20.30 6.91 -19.35
C ALA A 388 -21.63 7.67 -19.33
N ALA A 389 -22.78 6.97 -19.39
CA ALA A 389 -24.10 7.58 -19.31
C ALA A 389 -24.45 8.04 -17.89
N ASN A 390 -24.08 7.25 -16.88
CA ASN A 390 -24.47 7.51 -15.50
C ASN A 390 -23.58 8.55 -14.79
N ARG A 391 -22.34 8.78 -15.25
CA ARG A 391 -21.35 9.60 -14.52
C ARG A 391 -20.55 10.48 -15.47
N LYS A 392 -20.17 11.69 -15.05
CA LYS A 392 -19.39 12.70 -15.82
C LYS A 392 -17.95 12.26 -16.21
N ALA A 393 -17.64 10.96 -16.21
CA ALA A 393 -16.33 10.35 -16.48
C ALA A 393 -16.11 10.02 -17.97
N THR A 394 -16.65 10.84 -18.88
CA THR A 394 -16.53 10.64 -20.33
C THR A 394 -15.09 10.78 -20.83
N ALA A 395 -14.26 11.55 -20.13
CA ALA A 395 -12.90 11.84 -20.55
C ALA A 395 -11.97 10.61 -20.52
N GLU A 396 -12.09 9.74 -19.51
CA GLU A 396 -11.26 8.54 -19.39
C GLU A 396 -11.73 7.44 -20.36
N VAL A 397 -13.04 7.17 -20.40
CA VAL A 397 -13.62 6.16 -21.29
C VAL A 397 -13.28 6.46 -22.76
N GLY A 398 -13.28 7.74 -23.15
CA GLY A 398 -12.94 8.18 -24.51
C GLY A 398 -11.45 8.04 -24.90
N GLN A 399 -10.58 7.68 -23.95
CA GLN A 399 -9.14 7.46 -24.17
C GLN A 399 -8.76 5.98 -24.22
N LEU A 400 -9.65 5.05 -23.86
CA LEU A 400 -9.37 3.62 -23.92
C LEU A 400 -9.20 3.14 -25.37
N THR A 401 -8.08 2.48 -25.66
CA THR A 401 -7.75 1.97 -26.99
C THR A 401 -7.52 0.46 -27.00
N CYS A 402 -7.86 -0.18 -28.11
CA CYS A 402 -7.62 -1.59 -28.35
C CYS A 402 -6.12 -1.85 -28.60
N SER A 403 -5.58 -2.90 -28.00
CA SER A 403 -4.25 -3.44 -28.32
C SER A 403 -4.34 -4.64 -29.28
N ALA A 404 -5.47 -5.35 -29.27
CA ALA A 404 -5.74 -6.52 -30.09
C ALA A 404 -7.23 -6.53 -30.48
N PRO A 405 -7.65 -7.35 -31.47
CA PRO A 405 -6.79 -7.95 -32.47
C PRO A 405 -6.21 -6.87 -33.42
N PRO A 406 -5.24 -7.17 -34.30
CA PRO A 406 -4.55 -6.18 -35.15
C PRO A 406 -5.48 -5.28 -35.98
N GLU A 407 -6.67 -5.76 -36.33
CA GLU A 407 -7.69 -5.07 -37.11
C GLU A 407 -8.36 -3.93 -36.31
N HIS A 408 -8.33 -4.03 -34.99
CA HIS A 408 -8.84 -3.03 -34.05
C HIS A 408 -7.76 -2.27 -33.30
N ALA A 409 -6.49 -2.69 -33.38
CA ALA A 409 -5.38 -2.05 -32.70
C ALA A 409 -5.37 -0.51 -32.93
N GLY A 410 -5.24 0.24 -31.83
CA GLY A 410 -5.26 1.71 -31.81
C GLY A 410 -6.65 2.35 -31.91
N LYS A 411 -7.72 1.60 -32.25
CA LYS A 411 -9.09 2.13 -32.23
C LYS A 411 -9.57 2.32 -30.80
N LYS A 412 -10.45 3.30 -30.60
CA LYS A 412 -11.07 3.56 -29.29
C LYS A 412 -12.10 2.48 -28.96
N LEU A 413 -12.11 1.97 -27.73
CA LEU A 413 -13.08 0.96 -27.29
C LEU A 413 -14.53 1.47 -27.48
N ALA A 414 -14.79 2.71 -27.07
CA ALA A 414 -16.12 3.33 -27.20
C ALA A 414 -16.65 3.39 -28.65
N SER A 415 -15.76 3.43 -29.66
CA SER A 415 -16.18 3.42 -31.08
C SER A 415 -16.71 2.07 -31.57
N LEU A 416 -16.53 1.02 -30.76
CA LEU A 416 -16.92 -0.35 -31.07
C LEU A 416 -18.13 -0.83 -30.25
N ALA A 417 -18.71 0.02 -29.39
CA ALA A 417 -19.79 -0.34 -28.48
C ALA A 417 -21.02 -0.97 -29.17
N GLU A 418 -21.41 -0.45 -30.34
CA GLU A 418 -22.57 -0.94 -31.11
C GLU A 418 -22.24 -2.09 -32.07
N ARG A 419 -20.98 -2.54 -32.11
CA ARG A 419 -20.57 -3.64 -33.00
C ARG A 419 -20.63 -4.97 -32.27
N HIS A 420 -20.99 -6.00 -33.02
CA HIS A 420 -20.81 -7.38 -32.57
C HIS A 420 -19.40 -7.84 -32.93
N LEU A 421 -18.52 -7.88 -31.93
CA LEU A 421 -17.13 -8.29 -32.09
C LEU A 421 -17.04 -9.81 -32.22
N ARG A 422 -16.13 -10.29 -33.08
CA ARG A 422 -15.91 -11.72 -33.33
C ARG A 422 -14.69 -12.19 -32.56
N CYS A 423 -14.72 -13.44 -32.09
CA CYS A 423 -13.52 -14.13 -31.64
C CYS A 423 -12.87 -14.88 -32.80
N LEU A 424 -11.57 -15.14 -32.69
CA LEU A 424 -10.89 -16.14 -33.52
C LEU A 424 -11.56 -17.50 -33.29
N ASP A 425 -11.72 -18.27 -34.36
CA ASP A 425 -12.23 -19.64 -34.23
C ASP A 425 -11.17 -20.56 -33.59
N LEU A 426 -11.57 -21.79 -33.24
CA LEU A 426 -10.72 -22.77 -32.54
C LEU A 426 -9.39 -23.09 -33.26
N TYR A 427 -9.25 -22.70 -34.54
CA TYR A 427 -8.08 -22.97 -35.38
C TYR A 427 -7.21 -21.73 -35.63
N ASP A 428 -7.44 -20.62 -34.93
CA ASP A 428 -6.80 -19.32 -35.20
C ASP A 428 -6.93 -18.88 -36.68
N ALA A 429 -7.96 -19.37 -37.37
CA ALA A 429 -8.17 -19.04 -38.76
C ALA A 429 -8.59 -17.58 -38.86
N ARG A 430 -7.96 -16.86 -39.79
CA ARG A 430 -8.34 -15.49 -40.14
C ARG A 430 -9.12 -15.57 -41.43
N PRO A 431 -10.45 -15.69 -41.39
CA PRO A 431 -11.25 -15.96 -42.58
C PRO A 431 -11.03 -14.92 -43.68
N GLU A 432 -10.67 -13.66 -43.40
CA GLU A 432 -10.31 -12.72 -44.47
C GLU A 432 -9.00 -13.07 -45.22
N LYS A 433 -7.99 -13.60 -44.53
CA LYS A 433 -6.74 -14.03 -45.16
C LYS A 433 -6.87 -15.43 -45.74
N ASP A 434 -7.53 -16.32 -45.02
CA ASP A 434 -7.70 -17.71 -45.45
C ASP A 434 -8.65 -17.80 -46.62
N ALA A 435 -9.74 -17.01 -46.66
CA ALA A 435 -10.60 -16.91 -47.83
C ALA A 435 -9.88 -16.25 -49.01
N ALA A 436 -9.03 -15.24 -48.80
CA ALA A 436 -8.25 -14.65 -49.88
C ALA A 436 -7.24 -15.65 -50.48
N VAL A 437 -6.60 -16.47 -49.63
CA VAL A 437 -5.71 -17.56 -50.06
C VAL A 437 -6.50 -18.66 -50.79
N LEU A 438 -7.65 -19.08 -50.26
CA LEU A 438 -8.51 -20.08 -50.88
C LEU A 438 -9.05 -19.61 -52.24
N VAL A 439 -9.52 -18.37 -52.32
CA VAL A 439 -9.96 -17.74 -53.57
C VAL A 439 -8.80 -17.61 -54.54
N GLY A 440 -7.60 -17.23 -54.07
CA GLY A 440 -6.39 -17.19 -54.88
C GLY A 440 -6.00 -18.57 -55.44
N MET A 441 -6.05 -19.62 -54.62
CA MET A 441 -5.83 -21.01 -55.06
C MET A 441 -6.89 -21.46 -56.06
N LEU A 442 -8.15 -21.11 -55.84
CA LEU A 442 -9.26 -21.49 -56.70
C LEU A 442 -9.20 -20.80 -58.07
N ILE A 443 -8.85 -19.50 -58.09
CA ILE A 443 -8.55 -18.76 -59.33
C ILE A 443 -7.33 -19.39 -60.04
N GLY A 444 -6.28 -19.73 -59.30
CA GLY A 444 -5.10 -20.40 -59.83
C GLY A 444 -5.43 -21.73 -60.50
N LEU A 445 -6.24 -22.57 -59.86
CA LEU A 445 -6.71 -23.85 -60.42
C LEU A 445 -7.59 -23.64 -61.66
N LEU A 446 -8.51 -22.68 -61.62
CA LEU A 446 -9.39 -22.36 -62.74
C LEU A 446 -8.65 -21.83 -63.97
N ILE A 447 -7.47 -21.23 -63.80
CA ILE A 447 -6.60 -20.81 -64.92
C ILE A 447 -5.68 -21.95 -65.36
N ALA A 448 -5.07 -22.66 -64.40
CA ALA A 448 -4.09 -23.71 -64.69
C ALA A 448 -4.70 -24.91 -65.43
N ILE A 449 -5.93 -25.30 -65.12
CA ILE A 449 -6.59 -26.45 -65.76
C ILE A 449 -6.85 -26.18 -67.25
N PRO A 450 -7.52 -25.08 -67.67
CA PRO A 450 -7.69 -24.75 -69.09
C PRO A 450 -6.36 -24.53 -69.82
N VAL A 451 -5.39 -23.86 -69.20
CA VAL A 451 -4.06 -23.65 -69.81
C VAL A 451 -3.33 -24.98 -69.99
N GLY A 452 -3.35 -25.85 -68.98
CA GLY A 452 -2.78 -27.19 -69.06
C GLY A 452 -3.46 -28.06 -70.12
N MET A 453 -4.79 -28.05 -70.18
CA MET A 453 -5.55 -28.79 -71.20
C MET A 453 -5.31 -28.25 -72.61
N THR A 454 -5.20 -26.93 -72.80
CA THR A 454 -4.90 -26.33 -74.10
C THR A 454 -3.47 -26.66 -74.53
N LEU A 455 -2.48 -26.53 -73.63
CA LEU A 455 -1.10 -26.96 -73.90
C LEU A 455 -1.02 -28.46 -74.22
N PHE A 456 -1.75 -29.31 -73.49
CA PHE A 456 -1.83 -30.74 -73.76
C PHE A 456 -2.50 -31.04 -75.12
N ALA A 457 -3.56 -30.33 -75.48
CA ALA A 457 -4.22 -30.44 -76.77
C ALA A 457 -3.30 -29.99 -77.93
N PHE A 458 -2.54 -28.91 -77.72
CA PHE A 458 -1.51 -28.44 -78.66
C PHE A 458 -0.37 -29.45 -78.82
N TRP A 459 0.08 -30.05 -77.72
CA TRP A 459 1.08 -31.13 -77.74
C TRP A 459 0.56 -32.36 -78.50
N ARG A 460 -0.68 -32.81 -78.21
CA ARG A 460 -1.31 -33.95 -78.89
C ARG A 460 -1.60 -33.70 -80.36
N ARG A 461 -1.80 -32.45 -80.78
CA ARG A 461 -1.96 -32.04 -82.18
C ARG A 461 -0.64 -31.77 -82.90
N GLY A 462 0.51 -31.99 -82.26
CA GLY A 462 1.83 -31.90 -82.88
C GLY A 462 2.36 -30.47 -83.07
N LEU A 463 1.72 -29.46 -82.46
CA LEU A 463 2.09 -28.05 -82.63
C LEU A 463 3.39 -27.65 -81.91
N PHE A 464 3.90 -28.48 -80.99
CA PHE A 464 5.18 -28.28 -80.31
C PHE A 464 6.35 -29.07 -80.92
N PHE A 465 6.11 -29.85 -81.97
CA PHE A 465 7.17 -30.58 -82.70
C PHE A 465 7.44 -29.91 -84.06
N CYS A 466 8.30 -28.90 -84.05
CA CYS A 466 9.12 -28.58 -85.23
C CYS A 466 10.31 -29.55 -85.25
N GLY A 467 10.07 -30.78 -85.70
CA GLY A 467 11.09 -31.81 -85.87
C GLY A 467 10.57 -32.94 -86.73
N SER A 468 11.03 -32.99 -87.97
CA SER A 468 10.59 -33.91 -89.02
C SER A 468 10.77 -35.38 -88.66
N GLN A 469 9.70 -36.18 -88.66
CA GLN A 469 9.61 -37.47 -89.39
C GLN A 469 8.22 -38.13 -89.27
N SER A 470 7.79 -38.70 -90.40
CA SER A 470 6.45 -39.25 -90.68
C SER A 470 6.22 -40.68 -90.16
N PRO A 471 4.96 -41.18 -90.13
CA PRO A 471 4.59 -42.46 -89.55
C PRO A 471 4.50 -43.60 -90.59
N ALA A 472 5.28 -44.66 -90.37
CA ALA A 472 5.19 -46.01 -90.97
C ALA A 472 6.39 -46.79 -90.38
N SER A 473 6.36 -48.03 -89.92
CA SER A 473 5.53 -49.18 -90.24
C SER A 473 6.07 -50.43 -89.51
N PHE A 474 5.24 -51.47 -89.44
CA PHE A 474 5.54 -52.89 -89.14
C PHE A 474 5.83 -53.31 -87.68
N SER A 475 5.48 -54.51 -87.21
CA SER A 475 4.45 -55.53 -87.48
C SER A 475 4.94 -56.80 -86.76
N ARG A 476 4.05 -57.40 -85.97
CA ARG A 476 3.88 -58.85 -85.69
C ARG A 476 4.99 -59.70 -85.04
N ALA A 477 4.46 -60.47 -84.08
CA ALA A 477 4.77 -61.86 -83.70
C ALA A 477 6.01 -62.09 -82.81
N PHE A 478 5.82 -62.73 -81.65
CA PHE A 478 6.06 -64.16 -81.48
C PHE A 478 5.60 -64.66 -80.09
N TYR A 479 4.91 -65.80 -80.09
CA TYR A 479 4.54 -66.62 -78.93
C TYR A 479 5.76 -67.07 -78.10
N LYS A 480 5.62 -67.17 -76.76
CA LYS A 480 6.16 -68.31 -76.01
C LYS A 480 5.48 -68.56 -74.64
N ARG A 481 4.70 -69.65 -74.63
CA ARG A 481 4.39 -70.68 -73.61
C ARG A 481 4.45 -70.35 -72.11
N ALA A 482 3.32 -70.65 -71.47
CA ALA A 482 3.19 -71.09 -70.08
C ALA A 482 3.96 -72.39 -69.80
N SER A 483 4.42 -72.55 -68.55
CA SER A 483 4.86 -73.81 -67.97
C SER A 483 3.88 -74.21 -66.87
N ASN A 484 3.12 -75.29 -67.11
CA ASN A 484 2.69 -76.20 -66.05
C ASN A 484 3.82 -77.23 -65.90
N ASP A 485 4.19 -77.54 -64.67
CA ASP A 485 4.39 -78.92 -64.23
C ASP A 485 4.04 -79.00 -62.74
N ASP A 486 3.14 -79.94 -62.46
CA ASP A 486 2.55 -80.31 -61.19
C ASP A 486 3.39 -81.38 -60.46
N ASP A 487 3.15 -81.51 -59.15
CA ASP A 487 3.19 -82.71 -58.29
C ASP A 487 4.46 -83.57 -58.14
N ILE A 488 4.93 -83.70 -56.88
CA ILE A 488 4.95 -84.94 -56.06
C ILE A 488 4.81 -84.55 -54.58
#